data_AF-A0A8B7E6N1-F1
#
_entry.id   AF-A0A8B7E6N1-F1
#
_cell.length_a   1.000
_cell.length_b   1.000
_cell.length_c   1.000
_cell.angle_alpha   90.00
_cell.angle_beta   90.00
_cell.angle_gamma   90.00
#
_symmetry.space_group_name_H-M   'P 1'
#
loop_
_entity.id
_entity.type
_entity.pdbx_description
1 polymer ?
#
loop_
_entity_poly.entity_id
_entity_poly.type
_entity_poly.pdbx_seq_one_letter_code
_entity_poly.pdbx_strand_id
1 'polypeptide(L)'
;MFFGYQRNGVMHLNNHTNNRLERYHRSLKAVTATSRISPGILIEKLISLDRVIYSKIIHSDFDQRLKTRKDVPDALKEYSDKVSSFCLNLIVEQYFLMKKNEYDVKEDLENRFLVKNTHSEYNVFKNACNCGFSTGFGLLCRHIMCVLQFLQKSIFDLEQ
;
A
#
# COMPACT_ATOMS: atom_id res chain seq x y z
N MET A 1 -26.81 32.88 31.20
CA MET A 1 -25.58 33.24 30.48
C MET A 1 -24.47 33.28 31.52
N PHE A 2 -23.48 32.37 31.46
CA PHE A 2 -22.51 32.19 32.54
C PHE A 2 -21.15 32.82 32.20
N PHE A 3 -20.60 33.58 33.15
CA PHE A 3 -19.35 34.33 33.02
C PHE A 3 -18.14 33.39 33.17
N GLY A 4 -17.19 33.48 32.23
CA GLY A 4 -16.04 32.57 32.17
C GLY A 4 -14.87 33.00 33.06
N TYR A 5 -14.32 34.20 32.82
CA TYR A 5 -13.38 34.92 33.71
C TYR A 5 -12.99 36.27 33.07
N GLN A 6 -12.32 37.13 33.84
CA GLN A 6 -11.80 38.42 33.38
C GLN A 6 -10.26 38.42 33.41
N ARG A 7 -9.60 38.88 32.34
CA ARG A 7 -8.14 39.05 32.30
C ARG A 7 -7.82 40.44 31.75
N ASN A 8 -6.99 41.20 32.46
CA ASN A 8 -6.61 42.58 32.12
C ASN A 8 -7.81 43.51 31.84
N GLY A 9 -8.86 43.43 32.66
CA GLY A 9 -10.02 44.32 32.57
C GLY A 9 -11.04 43.95 31.48
N VAL A 10 -10.72 43.05 30.55
CA VAL A 10 -11.63 42.64 29.47
C VAL A 10 -12.39 41.37 29.87
N MET A 11 -13.72 41.41 29.80
CA MET A 11 -14.58 40.26 30.08
C MET A 11 -14.57 39.28 28.91
N HIS A 12 -14.25 38.01 29.18
CA HIS A 12 -14.31 36.93 28.20
C HIS A 12 -15.54 36.05 28.44
N LEU A 13 -16.39 35.93 27.42
CA LEU A 13 -17.54 35.03 27.42
C LEU A 13 -17.06 33.59 27.17
N ASN A 14 -17.50 32.65 28.01
CA ASN A 14 -17.15 31.22 27.91
C ASN A 14 -17.95 30.50 26.80
N ASN A 15 -18.15 31.14 25.65
CA ASN A 15 -18.63 30.44 24.46
C ASN A 15 -17.46 29.66 23.85
N HIS A 16 -17.19 28.49 24.42
CA HIS A 16 -16.55 27.41 23.68
C HIS A 16 -17.54 26.85 22.64
N THR A 17 -17.94 27.68 21.68
CA THR A 17 -18.37 27.13 20.41
C THR A 17 -17.11 26.53 19.79
N ASN A 18 -17.13 25.23 19.50
CA ASN A 18 -16.16 24.60 18.60
C ASN A 18 -16.35 25.16 17.18
N ASN A 19 -16.24 26.48 17.03
CA ASN A 19 -16.45 27.23 15.81
C ASN A 19 -15.24 27.02 14.91
N ARG A 20 -15.13 25.82 14.33
CA ARG A 20 -14.25 25.53 13.20
C ARG A 20 -14.35 26.64 12.15
N LEU A 21 -15.57 27.14 11.91
CA LEU A 21 -15.85 28.27 11.04
C LEU A 21 -15.07 29.53 11.40
N GLU A 22 -15.04 29.96 12.67
CA GLU A 22 -14.27 31.15 13.07
C GLU A 22 -12.77 30.97 12.86
N ARG A 23 -12.25 29.77 13.12
CA ARG A 23 -10.83 29.46 12.86
C ARG A 23 -10.52 29.56 11.36
N TYR A 24 -11.37 29.02 10.49
CA TYR A 24 -11.20 29.14 9.04
C TYR A 24 -11.35 30.58 8.54
N HIS A 25 -12.30 31.35 9.09
CA HIS A 25 -12.45 32.77 8.77
C HIS A 25 -11.20 33.57 9.15
N ARG A 26 -10.54 33.26 10.27
CA ARG A 26 -9.27 33.91 10.64
C ARG A 26 -8.16 33.58 9.64
N SER A 27 -8.03 32.32 9.23
CA SER A 27 -7.02 31.91 8.23
C SER A 27 -7.25 32.57 6.87
N LEU A 28 -8.50 32.61 6.40
CA LEU A 28 -8.84 33.30 5.14
C LEU A 28 -8.53 34.79 5.21
N LYS A 29 -8.92 35.46 6.31
CA LYS A 29 -8.60 36.88 6.54
C LYS A 29 -7.10 37.14 6.55
N ALA A 30 -6.33 36.29 7.21
CA ALA A 30 -4.86 36.39 7.25
C ALA A 30 -4.27 36.27 5.84
N VAL A 31 -4.69 35.26 5.07
CA VAL A 31 -4.21 35.05 3.70
C VAL A 31 -4.58 36.22 2.80
N THR A 32 -5.82 36.72 2.85
CA THR A 32 -6.25 37.87 2.04
C THR A 32 -5.52 39.16 2.43
N ALA A 33 -5.24 39.36 3.72
CA ALA A 33 -4.52 40.54 4.20
C ALA A 33 -3.06 40.56 3.72
N THR A 34 -2.40 39.41 3.70
CA THR A 34 -1.00 39.30 3.26
C THR A 34 -0.86 39.29 1.74
N SER A 35 -1.76 38.62 1.03
CA SER A 35 -1.65 38.43 -0.43
C SER A 35 -2.29 39.56 -1.26
N ARG A 36 -3.10 40.43 -0.65
CA ARG A 36 -3.92 41.46 -1.32
C ARG A 36 -4.86 40.90 -2.40
N ILE A 37 -5.14 39.60 -2.37
CA ILE A 37 -6.05 38.93 -3.28
C ILE A 37 -7.48 39.15 -2.78
N SER A 38 -8.41 39.48 -3.68
CA SER A 38 -9.82 39.62 -3.31
C SER A 38 -10.38 38.26 -2.86
N PRO A 39 -11.28 38.22 -1.86
CA PRO A 39 -11.84 36.96 -1.38
C PRO A 39 -12.47 36.10 -2.48
N GLY A 40 -13.10 36.72 -3.48
CA GLY A 40 -13.67 36.01 -4.64
C GLY A 40 -12.61 35.27 -5.46
N ILE A 41 -11.51 35.95 -5.80
CA ILE A 41 -10.39 35.35 -6.54
C ILE A 41 -9.72 34.24 -5.71
N LEU A 42 -9.62 34.42 -4.39
CA LEU A 42 -9.07 33.39 -3.51
C LEU A 42 -9.93 32.12 -3.53
N ILE A 43 -11.25 32.26 -3.45
CA ILE A 43 -12.19 31.13 -3.51
C ILE A 43 -12.09 30.42 -4.88
N GLU A 44 -12.07 31.17 -5.97
CA GLU A 44 -11.91 30.61 -7.33
C GLU A 44 -10.61 29.82 -7.47
N LYS A 45 -9.50 30.33 -6.91
CA LYS A 45 -8.21 29.64 -6.92
C LYS A 45 -8.21 28.39 -6.06
N LEU A 46 -8.85 28.41 -4.89
CA LEU A 46 -8.99 27.23 -4.04
C LEU A 46 -9.84 26.14 -4.71
N ILE A 47 -10.95 26.50 -5.36
CA ILE A 47 -11.76 25.57 -6.15
C ILE A 47 -10.95 24.99 -7.31
N SER A 48 -10.15 25.82 -7.99
CA SER A 48 -9.28 25.37 -9.07
C SER A 48 -8.20 24.40 -8.58
N LEU A 49 -7.62 24.68 -7.41
CA LEU A 49 -6.59 23.86 -6.79
C LEU A 49 -7.17 22.52 -6.31
N ASP A 50 -8.36 22.53 -5.73
CA ASP A 50 -9.10 21.34 -5.33
C ASP A 50 -9.43 20.45 -6.54
N ARG A 51 -9.88 21.03 -7.66
CA ARG A 51 -10.09 20.32 -8.93
C ARG A 51 -8.80 19.67 -9.45
N VAL A 52 -7.66 20.35 -9.33
CA VAL A 52 -6.35 19.80 -9.74
C VAL A 52 -5.90 18.66 -8.82
N ILE A 53 -6.08 18.81 -7.50
CA ILE A 53 -5.77 17.73 -6.54
C ILE A 53 -6.67 16.52 -6.79
N TYR A 54 -7.96 16.75 -6.98
CA TYR A 54 -8.94 15.71 -7.30
C TYR A 54 -8.58 14.98 -8.59
N SER A 55 -8.21 15.73 -9.65
CA SER A 55 -7.71 15.15 -10.90
C SER A 55 -6.41 14.35 -10.70
N LYS A 56 -5.47 14.82 -9.87
CA LYS A 56 -4.24 14.06 -9.54
C LYS A 56 -4.53 12.77 -8.78
N ILE A 57 -5.49 12.78 -7.86
CA ILE A 57 -5.92 11.58 -7.13
C ILE A 57 -6.58 10.60 -8.09
N ILE A 58 -7.48 11.08 -8.96
CA ILE A 58 -8.10 10.25 -9.99
C ILE A 58 -7.05 9.67 -10.93
N HIS A 59 -6.06 10.45 -11.37
CA HIS A 59 -4.98 9.94 -12.22
C HIS A 59 -4.07 8.95 -11.47
N SER A 60 -3.77 9.18 -10.19
CA SER A 60 -3.00 8.23 -9.38
C SER A 60 -3.73 6.91 -9.14
N ASP A 61 -5.04 6.95 -8.94
CA ASP A 61 -5.91 5.76 -8.79
C ASP A 61 -6.11 5.07 -10.14
N PHE A 62 -6.27 5.83 -11.23
CA PHE A 62 -6.35 5.32 -12.59
C PHE A 62 -5.02 4.67 -13.04
N ASP A 63 -3.87 5.26 -12.73
CA ASP A 63 -2.54 4.65 -12.95
C ASP A 63 -2.33 3.40 -12.08
N GLN A 64 -2.92 3.33 -10.88
CA GLN A 64 -2.95 2.11 -10.07
C GLN A 64 -3.85 1.03 -10.68
N ARG A 65 -4.98 1.41 -11.29
CA ARG A 65 -5.94 0.48 -11.91
C ARG A 65 -5.51 -0.01 -13.31
N LEU A 66 -4.77 0.79 -14.07
CA LEU A 66 -4.14 0.40 -15.35
C LEU A 66 -2.86 -0.42 -15.18
N LYS A 67 -2.26 -0.44 -13.99
CA LYS A 67 -1.25 -1.42 -13.59
C LYS A 67 -1.94 -2.76 -13.29
N THR A 68 -2.47 -3.37 -14.35
CA THR A 68 -2.81 -4.79 -14.52
C THR A 68 -3.05 -5.54 -13.20
N ARG A 69 -4.32 -5.73 -12.82
CA ARG A 69 -4.67 -7.01 -12.21
C ARG A 69 -4.35 -8.06 -13.27
N LYS A 70 -3.15 -8.63 -13.21
CA LYS A 70 -2.92 -9.96 -13.77
C LYS A 70 -4.02 -10.83 -13.18
N ASP A 71 -4.74 -11.57 -14.02
CA ASP A 71 -5.72 -12.54 -13.53
C ASP A 71 -5.06 -13.33 -12.41
N VAL A 72 -5.54 -13.11 -11.18
CA VAL A 72 -4.97 -13.75 -10.01
C VAL A 72 -5.24 -15.24 -10.22
N PRO A 73 -4.20 -16.07 -10.37
CA PRO A 73 -4.38 -17.49 -10.61
C PRO A 73 -5.23 -18.10 -9.51
N ASP A 74 -6.05 -19.10 -9.83
CA ASP A 74 -6.93 -19.73 -8.83
C ASP A 74 -6.17 -20.20 -7.59
N ALA A 75 -4.94 -20.70 -7.77
CA ALA A 75 -4.04 -21.11 -6.70
C ALA A 75 -3.62 -19.97 -5.74
N LEU A 76 -3.79 -18.70 -6.13
CA LEU A 76 -3.42 -17.51 -5.36
C LEU A 76 -4.64 -16.67 -4.93
N LYS A 77 -5.86 -17.06 -5.31
CA LYS A 77 -7.07 -16.29 -4.99
C LYS A 77 -7.26 -16.13 -3.49
N GLU A 78 -7.13 -17.19 -2.71
CA GLU A 78 -7.29 -17.07 -1.25
C GLU A 78 -6.14 -16.31 -0.58
N TYR A 79 -4.97 -16.23 -1.23
CA TYR A 79 -3.86 -15.41 -0.76
C TYR A 79 -4.14 -13.91 -0.96
N SER A 80 -5.02 -13.54 -1.91
CA SER A 80 -5.39 -12.12 -2.14
C SER A 80 -6.04 -11.47 -0.93
N ASP A 81 -6.69 -12.27 -0.09
CA ASP A 81 -7.41 -11.78 1.08
C ASP A 81 -6.50 -11.60 2.30
N LYS A 82 -5.31 -12.22 2.28
CA LYS A 82 -4.33 -12.19 3.38
C LYS A 82 -3.25 -11.12 3.22
N VAL A 83 -3.05 -10.58 2.02
CA VAL A 83 -1.96 -9.61 1.75
C VAL A 83 -2.42 -8.36 1.03
N SER A 84 -1.63 -7.30 1.11
CA SER A 84 -1.88 -6.08 0.35
C SER A 84 -1.86 -6.34 -1.16
N SER A 85 -2.61 -5.55 -1.93
CA SER A 85 -2.64 -5.62 -3.40
C SER A 85 -1.24 -5.49 -4.03
N PHE A 86 -0.36 -4.71 -3.41
CA PHE A 86 1.04 -4.58 -3.81
C PHE A 86 1.80 -5.91 -3.66
N CYS A 87 1.71 -6.55 -2.49
CA CYS A 87 2.34 -7.85 -2.25
C CYS A 87 1.75 -8.93 -3.16
N LEU A 88 0.43 -8.91 -3.37
CA LEU A 88 -0.24 -9.86 -4.26
C LEU A 88 0.28 -9.77 -5.69
N ASN A 89 0.43 -8.55 -6.23
CA ASN A 89 0.96 -8.36 -7.58
C ASN A 89 2.37 -8.92 -7.75
N LEU A 90 3.24 -8.74 -6.74
CA LEU A 90 4.59 -9.30 -6.73
C LEU A 90 4.59 -10.83 -6.68
N ILE A 91 3.68 -11.43 -5.93
CA ILE A 91 3.55 -12.89 -5.81
C ILE A 91 2.98 -13.49 -7.09
N VAL A 92 1.98 -12.86 -7.69
CA VAL A 92 1.42 -13.25 -8.99
C VAL A 92 2.50 -13.22 -10.07
N GLU A 93 3.38 -12.21 -10.04
CA GLU A 93 4.57 -12.17 -10.90
C GLU A 93 5.49 -13.38 -10.72
N GLN A 94 5.82 -13.73 -9.47
CA GLN A 94 6.63 -14.92 -9.20
C GLN A 94 5.93 -16.20 -9.66
N TYR A 95 4.62 -16.31 -9.53
CA TYR A 95 3.85 -17.48 -9.99
C TYR A 95 3.92 -17.65 -11.51
N PHE A 96 3.76 -16.57 -12.29
CA PHE A 96 3.90 -16.69 -13.74
C PHE A 96 5.34 -17.02 -14.16
N LEU A 97 6.36 -16.51 -13.44
CA LEU A 97 7.76 -16.89 -13.67
C LEU A 97 8.04 -18.36 -13.29
N MET A 98 7.34 -18.89 -12.30
CA MET A 98 7.39 -20.30 -11.94
C MET A 98 6.86 -21.17 -13.10
N LYS A 99 5.72 -20.80 -13.69
CA LYS A 99 5.11 -21.56 -14.79
C LYS A 99 5.85 -21.44 -16.12
N LYS A 100 6.54 -20.31 -16.34
CA LYS A 100 7.24 -20.04 -17.61
C LYS A 100 8.58 -20.78 -17.72
N ASN A 101 9.25 -21.04 -16.61
CA ASN A 101 10.59 -21.62 -16.60
C ASN A 101 10.55 -23.06 -16.08
N GLU A 102 11.49 -23.87 -16.54
CA GLU A 102 11.71 -25.21 -16.00
C GLU A 102 12.58 -25.15 -14.75
N TYR A 103 12.17 -25.89 -13.72
CA TYR A 103 12.91 -26.01 -12.46
C TYR A 103 13.08 -27.50 -12.13
N ASP A 104 14.30 -27.89 -11.77
CA ASP A 104 14.62 -29.18 -11.18
C ASP A 104 14.64 -29.01 -9.66
N VAL A 105 13.81 -29.77 -8.94
CA VAL A 105 13.71 -29.72 -7.48
C VAL A 105 14.20 -31.04 -6.93
N LYS A 106 15.24 -30.99 -6.09
CA LYS A 106 15.81 -32.16 -5.41
C LYS A 106 15.78 -31.96 -3.91
N GLU A 107 15.38 -32.99 -3.19
CA GLU A 107 15.54 -33.02 -1.74
C GLU A 107 16.99 -33.41 -1.40
N ASP A 108 17.64 -32.63 -0.54
CA ASP A 108 19.01 -32.87 -0.11
C ASP A 108 19.00 -33.63 1.24
N LEU A 109 18.91 -32.90 2.35
CA LEU A 109 18.86 -33.44 3.71
C LEU A 109 17.96 -32.59 4.61
N GLU A 110 17.21 -33.23 5.53
CA GLU A 110 16.42 -32.58 6.59
C GLU A 110 15.42 -31.50 6.09
N ASN A 111 14.54 -31.81 5.13
CA ASN A 111 13.57 -30.84 4.56
C ASN A 111 14.22 -29.62 3.88
N ARG A 112 15.47 -29.73 3.44
CA ARG A 112 16.11 -28.76 2.55
C ARG A 112 15.92 -29.20 1.10
N PHE A 113 15.44 -28.28 0.29
CA PHE A 113 15.21 -28.47 -1.13
C PHE A 113 16.14 -27.59 -1.95
N LEU A 114 16.73 -28.20 -2.96
CA LEU A 114 17.59 -27.57 -3.92
C LEU A 114 16.78 -27.32 -5.19
N VAL A 115 16.55 -26.06 -5.51
CA VAL A 115 15.80 -25.63 -6.69
C VAL A 115 16.77 -25.09 -7.73
N LYS A 116 16.91 -25.83 -8.83
CA LYS A 116 17.81 -25.52 -9.95
C LYS A 116 17.02 -25.04 -11.16
N ASN A 117 17.49 -23.98 -11.77
CA ASN A 117 17.12 -23.55 -13.13
C ASN A 117 18.41 -23.48 -13.96
N THR A 118 18.32 -23.40 -15.28
CA THR A 118 19.45 -23.35 -16.23
C THR A 118 20.58 -22.39 -15.86
N HIS A 119 20.27 -21.33 -15.11
CA HIS A 119 21.23 -20.28 -14.76
C HIS A 119 21.56 -20.16 -13.26
N SER A 120 20.83 -20.85 -12.38
CA SER A 120 20.95 -20.59 -10.93
C SER A 120 20.42 -21.72 -10.06
N GLU A 121 20.96 -21.79 -8.86
CA GLU A 121 20.65 -22.79 -7.83
C GLU A 121 20.28 -22.08 -6.53
N TYR A 122 19.16 -22.47 -5.94
CA TYR A 122 18.63 -21.87 -4.72
C TYR A 122 18.31 -22.93 -3.68
N ASN A 123 18.56 -22.58 -2.42
CA ASN A 123 18.20 -23.40 -1.28
C ASN A 123 16.87 -22.91 -0.72
N VAL A 124 15.95 -23.85 -0.52
CA VAL A 124 14.66 -23.64 0.12
C VAL A 124 14.60 -24.52 1.35
N PHE A 125 14.34 -23.92 2.51
CA PHE A 125 14.13 -24.65 3.76
C PHE A 125 12.82 -24.19 4.36
N LYS A 126 11.86 -25.12 4.46
CA LYS A 126 10.47 -24.80 4.82
C LYS A 126 9.94 -23.66 3.92
N ASN A 127 9.65 -22.50 4.51
CA ASN A 127 9.05 -21.34 3.85
C ASN A 127 10.10 -20.27 3.51
N ALA A 128 11.38 -20.54 3.74
CA ALA A 128 12.46 -19.60 3.52
C ALA A 128 13.26 -19.99 2.28
N CYS A 129 13.57 -19.01 1.43
CA CYS A 129 14.45 -19.21 0.29
C CYS A 129 15.59 -18.18 0.35
N ASN A 130 16.79 -18.60 -0.08
CA ASN A 130 17.95 -17.71 -0.16
C ASN A 130 17.94 -16.75 -1.36
N CYS A 131 16.87 -16.71 -2.16
CA CYS A 131 16.79 -15.80 -3.31
C CYS A 131 16.47 -14.36 -2.86
N GLY A 132 16.97 -13.38 -3.62
CA GLY A 132 16.81 -11.96 -3.31
C GLY A 132 15.35 -11.49 -3.14
N PHE A 133 14.40 -12.17 -3.78
CA PHE A 133 12.98 -11.86 -3.61
C PHE A 133 12.48 -12.24 -2.21
N SER A 134 12.78 -13.46 -1.76
CA SER A 134 12.34 -13.96 -0.46
C SER A 134 13.06 -13.24 0.68
N THR A 135 14.38 -13.03 0.55
CA THR A 135 15.15 -12.32 1.57
C THR A 135 14.87 -10.82 1.62
N GLY A 136 14.54 -10.19 0.48
CA GLY A 136 14.26 -8.75 0.40
C GLY A 136 12.83 -8.37 0.79
N PHE A 137 11.83 -9.13 0.34
CA PHE A 137 10.42 -8.81 0.59
C PHE A 137 9.80 -9.62 1.73
N GLY A 138 10.42 -10.73 2.16
CA GLY A 138 9.80 -11.67 3.11
C GLY A 138 8.56 -12.37 2.55
N LEU A 139 8.42 -12.42 1.21
CA LEU A 139 7.26 -12.97 0.51
C LEU A 139 7.56 -14.31 -0.15
N LEU A 140 6.49 -15.02 -0.52
CA LEU A 140 6.53 -16.26 -1.29
C LEU A 140 7.17 -16.06 -2.65
N CYS A 141 8.34 -16.66 -2.85
CA CYS A 141 9.04 -16.65 -4.12
C CYS A 141 8.68 -17.88 -4.96
N ARG A 142 8.99 -17.81 -6.26
CA ARG A 142 8.78 -18.91 -7.21
C ARG A 142 9.46 -20.22 -6.81
N HIS A 143 10.61 -20.19 -6.14
CA HIS A 143 11.31 -21.41 -5.70
C HIS A 143 10.56 -22.11 -4.57
N ILE A 144 9.99 -21.36 -3.63
CA ILE A 144 9.12 -21.92 -2.59
C ILE A 144 7.88 -22.54 -3.24
N MET A 145 7.29 -21.85 -4.23
CA MET A 145 6.16 -22.39 -4.99
C MET A 145 6.52 -23.66 -5.78
N CYS A 146 7.72 -23.75 -6.36
CA CYS A 146 8.21 -24.99 -7.00
C CYS A 146 8.32 -26.15 -6.01
N VAL A 147 8.86 -25.89 -4.81
CA VAL A 147 8.97 -26.91 -3.76
C VAL A 147 7.60 -27.36 -3.29
N LEU A 148 6.66 -26.44 -3.10
CA LEU A 148 5.27 -26.79 -2.79
C LEU A 148 4.64 -27.66 -3.87
N GLN A 149 4.83 -27.30 -5.15
CA GLN A 149 4.35 -28.11 -6.27
C GLN A 149 4.99 -29.50 -6.29
N PHE A 150 6.30 -29.60 -6.01
CA PHE A 150 7.03 -30.87 -5.90
C PHE A 150 6.47 -31.75 -4.77
N LEU A 151 6.17 -31.14 -3.62
CA LEU A 151 5.57 -31.80 -2.46
C LEU A 151 4.06 -32.06 -2.61
N GLN A 152 3.45 -31.66 -3.72
CA GLN A 152 2.00 -31.68 -3.94
C GLN A 152 1.22 -30.96 -2.83
N LYS A 153 1.84 -29.97 -2.21
CA LYS A 153 1.27 -29.14 -1.16
C LYS A 153 0.72 -27.86 -1.74
N SER A 154 -0.35 -27.38 -1.13
CA SER A 154 -0.85 -26.05 -1.41
C SER A 154 0.05 -25.00 -0.77
N ILE A 155 -0.02 -23.78 -1.31
CA ILE A 155 0.57 -22.59 -0.67
C ILE A 155 0.04 -22.39 0.75
N PHE A 156 -1.11 -22.97 1.09
CA PHE A 156 -1.71 -22.90 2.42
C PHE A 156 -1.11 -23.87 3.45
N ASP A 157 -0.40 -24.91 3.01
CA ASP A 157 0.19 -25.91 3.92
C ASP A 157 1.49 -25.41 4.58
N LEU A 158 1.86 -24.15 4.34
CA LEU A 158 3.04 -23.50 4.89
C LEU A 158 2.86 -23.06 6.36
N GLU A 159 1.64 -23.04 6.91
CA GLU A 159 1.33 -22.55 8.27
C GLU A 159 1.23 -23.64 9.35
N GLN A 160 1.75 -24.86 9.11
CA GLN A 160 1.82 -25.95 10.12
C GLN A 160 3.25 -26.40 10.38
#